data_AF-A0A5M3Q0M6-F1
#
_entry.id   AF-A0A5M3Q0M6-F1
#
_cell.length_a   1.000
_cell.length_b   1.000
_cell.length_c   1.000
_cell.angle_alpha   90.00
_cell.angle_beta   90.00
_cell.angle_gamma   90.00
#
_symmetry.space_group_name_H-M   'P 1'
#
loop_
_entity.id
_entity.type
_entity.pdbx_description
1 polymer ?
#
loop_
_entity_poly.entity_id
_entity_poly.type
_entity_poly.pdbx_seq_one_letter_code
_entity_poly.pdbx_strand_id
1 'polypeptide(L)'
;MRIFFHSLTLPKKAARRVQNLFGPDFDMGRGMTLSTAQRVTAAMLGYTSWHELEQATRARSHPPSPMDEDVSPAVQSQRIDFQKDAIKSQIFLIGREPRRVALRLRVSARNPQSTVLTEPVWAVNHVVRGIAPDTGGLEWRFFPSERSRDLWPTIEENHQCWMRGFLDREVFCKRLWDWRAAQPENLMVIEHLFSFVRACDSFEAVAGDLNGFESAVVETLPQTFPSTGAAPFCPRLDANDVLSNVTYDLAEAYYRQGNFLKARRWFEFTARTAKYLRPYCLDYLKDLKRLVPCGRVHKVPPQDRELMLDL
;
A
#
# COMPACT_ATOMS: atom_id res chain seq x y z
N MET A 1 10.68 20.79 -19.39
CA MET A 1 10.62 21.55 -18.13
C MET A 1 12.02 21.59 -17.54
N ARG A 2 12.45 22.68 -16.89
CA ARG A 2 13.75 22.78 -16.18
C ARG A 2 13.53 23.34 -14.78
N ILE A 3 14.19 22.76 -13.78
CA ILE A 3 14.13 23.19 -12.38
C ILE A 3 15.48 23.77 -11.99
N PHE A 4 15.51 25.06 -11.66
CA PHE A 4 16.74 25.79 -11.38
C PHE A 4 17.08 25.78 -9.89
N PHE A 5 18.36 25.53 -9.58
CA PHE A 5 18.87 25.52 -8.20
C PHE A 5 20.05 26.47 -8.05
N HIS A 6 20.21 27.04 -6.85
CA HIS A 6 21.41 27.83 -6.48
C HIS A 6 22.56 26.99 -5.91
N SER A 7 22.31 25.72 -5.58
CA SER A 7 23.33 24.80 -5.10
C SER A 7 23.06 23.36 -5.53
N LEU A 8 24.11 22.56 -5.63
CA LEU A 8 24.01 21.12 -5.92
C LEU A 8 23.63 20.30 -4.68
N THR A 9 23.36 20.92 -3.53
CA THR A 9 23.06 20.21 -2.28
C THR A 9 21.83 19.31 -2.43
N LEU A 10 20.73 19.83 -2.98
CA LEU A 10 19.53 19.04 -3.20
C LEU A 10 19.72 18.00 -4.32
N PRO A 11 20.22 18.37 -5.52
CA PRO A 11 20.52 17.39 -6.55
C PRO A 11 21.40 16.23 -6.09
N LYS A 12 22.44 16.49 -5.27
CA LYS A 12 23.32 15.43 -4.73
C LYS A 12 22.56 14.50 -3.78
N LYS A 13 21.69 15.04 -2.92
CA LYS A 13 20.82 14.24 -2.05
C LYS A 13 19.85 13.41 -2.88
N ALA A 14 19.23 13.99 -3.91
CA ALA A 14 18.33 13.29 -4.82
C ALA A 14 19.05 12.16 -5.56
N ALA A 15 20.26 12.39 -6.10
CA ALA A 15 21.05 11.36 -6.75
C ALA A 15 21.38 10.17 -5.84
N ARG A 16 21.67 10.41 -4.55
CA ARG A 16 21.83 9.32 -3.57
C ARG A 16 20.53 8.54 -3.36
N ARG A 17 19.37 9.21 -3.32
CA ARG A 17 18.06 8.51 -3.25
C ARG A 17 17.82 7.64 -4.49
N VAL A 18 18.13 8.15 -5.68
CA VAL A 18 18.05 7.36 -6.93
C VAL A 18 18.96 6.15 -6.84
N GLN A 19 20.21 6.35 -6.42
CA GLN A 19 21.19 5.28 -6.28
C GLN A 19 20.69 4.18 -5.33
N ASN A 20 20.18 4.56 -4.16
CA ASN A 20 19.69 3.62 -3.15
C ASN A 20 18.44 2.86 -3.62
N LEU A 21 17.51 3.54 -4.31
CA LEU A 21 16.30 2.90 -4.81
C LEU A 21 16.60 1.80 -5.83
N PHE A 22 17.58 2.03 -6.69
CA PHE A 22 18.03 1.05 -7.69
C PHE A 22 19.29 0.31 -7.22
N GLY A 23 19.39 0.07 -5.91
CA GLY A 23 20.47 -0.69 -5.31
C GLY A 23 20.47 -2.18 -5.74
N PRO A 24 21.37 -3.00 -5.18
CA PRO A 24 21.49 -4.42 -5.51
C PRO A 24 20.20 -5.23 -5.35
N ASP A 25 19.32 -4.78 -4.44
CA ASP A 25 18.05 -5.43 -4.12
C ASP A 25 16.92 -5.10 -5.12
N PHE A 26 17.13 -4.09 -5.97
CA PHE A 26 16.29 -3.89 -7.16
C PHE A 26 16.81 -4.88 -8.21
N ASP A 27 15.91 -5.62 -8.87
CA ASP A 27 16.05 -6.80 -9.76
C ASP A 27 17.00 -6.66 -11.00
N MET A 28 18.05 -5.85 -10.87
CA MET A 28 19.02 -5.39 -11.87
C MET A 28 20.40 -6.04 -11.69
N GLY A 29 20.59 -6.92 -10.69
CA GLY A 29 21.78 -7.75 -10.47
C GLY A 29 23.08 -7.02 -10.07
N ARG A 30 23.25 -5.76 -10.47
CA ARG A 30 24.28 -4.84 -9.97
C ARG A 30 23.62 -3.52 -9.63
N GLY A 31 23.73 -3.10 -8.37
CA GLY A 31 23.19 -1.81 -7.93
C GLY A 31 23.69 -0.64 -8.77
N MET A 32 22.85 0.39 -8.88
CA MET A 32 23.13 1.58 -9.69
C MET A 32 24.37 2.33 -9.19
N THR A 33 25.28 2.69 -10.09
CA THR A 33 26.43 3.54 -9.74
C THR A 33 25.96 4.97 -9.47
N LEU A 34 26.70 5.72 -8.64
CA LEU A 34 26.40 7.13 -8.37
C LEU A 34 26.40 7.98 -9.66
N SER A 35 27.30 7.70 -10.61
CA SER A 35 27.35 8.40 -11.90
C SER A 35 26.08 8.19 -12.72
N THR A 36 25.58 6.95 -12.79
CA THR A 36 24.29 6.67 -13.43
C THR A 36 23.14 7.37 -12.71
N ALA A 37 23.13 7.33 -11.37
CA ALA A 37 22.10 7.99 -10.57
C ALA A 37 22.09 9.52 -10.75
N GLN A 38 23.26 10.14 -10.87
CA GLN A 38 23.42 11.55 -11.21
C GLN A 38 22.86 11.87 -12.59
N ARG A 39 23.13 11.04 -13.60
CA ARG A 39 22.56 11.20 -14.95
C ARG A 39 21.04 11.15 -14.93
N VAL A 40 20.45 10.14 -14.27
CA VAL A 40 18.99 10.00 -14.12
C VAL A 40 18.41 11.23 -13.41
N THR A 41 19.04 11.67 -12.32
CA THR A 41 18.61 12.85 -11.55
C THR A 41 18.64 14.12 -12.39
N ALA A 42 19.71 14.33 -13.18
CA ALA A 42 19.82 15.48 -14.07
C ALA A 42 18.68 15.49 -15.11
N ALA A 43 18.41 14.34 -15.74
CA ALA A 43 17.31 14.19 -16.68
C ALA A 43 15.95 14.51 -16.05
N MET A 44 15.68 13.98 -14.85
CA MET A 44 14.46 14.26 -14.09
C MET A 44 14.31 15.74 -13.70
N LEU A 45 15.40 16.50 -13.60
CA LEU A 45 15.42 17.95 -13.33
C LEU A 45 15.38 18.81 -14.60
N GLY A 46 15.42 18.19 -15.79
CA GLY A 46 15.34 18.87 -17.08
C GLY A 46 16.66 19.14 -17.79
N TYR A 47 17.73 18.51 -17.35
CA TYR A 47 19.09 18.67 -17.88
C TYR A 47 19.53 17.44 -18.66
N THR A 48 20.31 17.65 -19.72
CA THR A 48 20.87 16.58 -20.56
C THR A 48 21.98 15.80 -19.86
N SER A 49 22.68 16.44 -18.93
CA SER A 49 23.78 15.84 -18.18
C SER A 49 23.93 16.44 -16.79
N TRP A 50 24.61 15.71 -15.90
CA TRP A 50 25.00 16.24 -14.60
C TRP A 50 25.89 17.49 -14.74
N HIS A 51 26.80 17.49 -15.72
CA HIS A 51 27.67 18.63 -15.99
C HIS A 51 26.88 19.89 -16.35
N GLU A 52 25.86 19.78 -17.21
CA GLU A 52 24.97 20.91 -17.55
C GLU A 52 24.25 21.44 -16.30
N LEU A 53 23.76 20.55 -15.43
CA LEU A 53 23.14 20.94 -14.16
C LEU A 53 24.13 21.68 -13.25
N GLU A 54 25.38 21.21 -13.15
CA GLU A 54 26.42 21.89 -12.36
C GLU A 54 26.72 23.29 -12.90
N GLN A 55 26.86 23.43 -14.22
CA GLN A 55 27.09 24.71 -14.88
C GLN A 55 25.93 25.69 -14.63
N ALA A 56 24.69 25.24 -14.82
CA ALA A 56 23.49 26.06 -14.59
C ALA A 56 23.40 26.53 -13.13
N THR A 57 23.76 25.67 -12.18
CA THR A 57 23.78 25.99 -10.75
C THR A 57 24.82 27.05 -10.40
N ARG A 58 26.00 27.01 -11.05
CA ARG A 58 27.09 27.98 -10.84
C ARG A 58 26.82 29.32 -11.50
N ALA A 59 26.29 29.31 -12.71
CA ALA A 59 26.02 30.51 -13.50
C ALA A 59 24.96 31.41 -12.87
N ARG A 60 24.00 30.83 -12.11
CA ARG A 60 22.88 31.55 -11.47
C ARG A 60 22.13 32.46 -12.44
N SER A 61 22.01 32.04 -13.71
CA SER A 61 21.39 32.83 -14.78
C SER A 61 19.87 32.94 -14.66
N HIS A 62 19.26 32.13 -13.80
CA HIS A 62 17.82 32.12 -13.52
C HIS A 62 17.57 32.12 -12.02
N PRO A 63 16.46 32.73 -11.56
CA PRO A 63 16.03 32.59 -10.17
C PRO A 63 15.76 31.12 -9.84
N PRO A 64 15.97 30.72 -8.57
CA PRO A 64 15.80 29.34 -8.16
C PRO A 64 14.32 28.99 -8.25
N SER A 65 14.02 27.82 -8.80
CA SER A 65 12.66 27.31 -8.77
C SER A 65 12.26 26.98 -7.33
N PRO A 66 11.03 27.31 -6.90
CA PRO A 66 10.52 26.90 -5.59
C PRO A 66 10.52 25.37 -5.46
N MET A 67 10.69 24.87 -4.25
CA MET A 67 10.69 23.42 -3.98
C MET A 67 9.28 22.86 -4.12
N ASP A 68 9.14 21.53 -4.23
CA ASP A 68 7.81 20.92 -4.38
C ASP A 68 6.88 21.22 -3.20
N GLU A 69 7.44 21.39 -2.00
CA GLU A 69 6.70 21.78 -0.80
C GLU A 69 6.13 23.21 -0.85
N ASP A 70 6.69 24.08 -1.70
CA ASP A 70 6.39 25.51 -1.76
C ASP A 70 5.55 25.89 -3.01
N VAL A 71 5.02 24.90 -3.72
CA VAL A 71 4.24 25.11 -4.95
C VAL A 71 2.86 24.46 -4.88
N SER A 72 1.96 24.95 -5.74
CA SER A 72 0.59 24.44 -5.81
C SER A 72 0.53 22.96 -6.23
N PRO A 73 -0.53 22.23 -5.86
CA PRO A 73 -0.77 20.86 -6.30
C PRO A 73 -0.67 20.64 -7.81
N ALA A 74 -1.16 21.61 -8.60
CA ALA A 74 -1.09 21.54 -10.06
C ALA A 74 0.37 21.54 -10.56
N VAL A 75 1.22 22.38 -9.97
CA VAL A 75 2.66 22.44 -10.31
C VAL A 75 3.38 21.18 -9.84
N GLN A 76 3.07 20.66 -8.65
CA GLN A 76 3.62 19.38 -8.18
C GLN A 76 3.29 18.25 -9.16
N SER A 77 2.03 18.15 -9.59
CA SER A 77 1.59 17.11 -10.54
C SER A 77 2.31 17.22 -11.89
N GLN A 78 2.42 18.44 -12.45
CA GLN A 78 3.18 18.68 -13.68
C GLN A 78 4.65 18.26 -13.56
N ARG A 79 5.28 18.54 -12.42
CA ARG A 79 6.66 18.12 -12.16
C ARG A 79 6.80 16.62 -12.08
N ILE A 80 5.89 15.94 -11.39
CA ILE A 80 5.86 14.47 -11.31
C ILE A 80 5.67 13.86 -12.69
N ASP A 81 4.77 14.39 -13.51
CA ASP A 81 4.56 13.88 -14.87
C ASP A 81 5.82 14.03 -15.75
N PHE A 82 6.49 15.17 -15.68
CA PHE A 82 7.77 15.34 -16.36
C PHE A 82 8.82 14.36 -15.84
N GLN A 83 8.95 14.21 -14.52
CA GLN A 83 9.93 13.31 -13.90
C GLN A 83 9.68 11.84 -14.25
N LYS A 84 8.41 11.44 -14.29
CA LYS A 84 7.94 10.11 -14.74
C LYS A 84 8.38 9.83 -16.17
N ASP A 85 8.21 10.78 -17.08
CA ASP A 85 8.59 10.61 -18.48
C ASP A 85 10.12 10.60 -18.64
N ALA A 86 10.81 11.46 -17.90
CA ALA A 86 12.27 11.52 -17.88
C ALA A 86 12.88 10.20 -17.39
N ILE A 87 12.41 9.64 -16.28
CA ILE A 87 12.97 8.39 -15.74
C ILE A 87 12.67 7.19 -16.65
N LYS A 88 11.48 7.15 -17.26
CA LYS A 88 11.12 6.11 -18.24
C LYS A 88 12.08 6.08 -19.44
N SER A 89 12.64 7.23 -19.83
CA SER A 89 13.65 7.30 -20.90
C SER A 89 15.03 6.77 -20.49
N GLN A 90 15.30 6.65 -19.18
CA GLN A 90 16.61 6.28 -18.64
C GLN A 90 16.66 4.85 -18.09
N ILE A 91 15.52 4.36 -17.60
CA ILE A 91 15.38 3.07 -16.92
C ILE A 91 14.14 2.38 -17.48
N PHE A 92 14.26 1.08 -17.79
CA PHE A 92 13.14 0.29 -18.24
C PHE A 92 12.16 0.05 -17.08
N LEU A 93 11.08 0.84 -17.07
CA LEU A 93 10.00 0.77 -16.10
C LEU A 93 8.67 0.61 -16.85
N ILE A 94 7.85 -0.37 -16.43
CA ILE A 94 6.60 -0.72 -17.11
C ILE A 94 5.37 -0.28 -16.30
N GLY A 95 4.27 -0.05 -17.01
CA GLY A 95 2.97 0.25 -16.42
C GLY A 95 2.98 1.51 -15.53
N ARG A 96 2.62 1.34 -14.25
CA ARG A 96 2.48 2.43 -13.27
C ARG A 96 3.76 2.73 -12.48
N GLU A 97 4.78 1.88 -12.59
CA GLU A 97 6.05 2.03 -11.87
C GLU A 97 6.75 3.38 -12.13
N PRO A 98 6.80 3.94 -13.36
CA PRO A 98 7.44 5.23 -13.58
C PRO A 98 6.89 6.36 -12.71
N ARG A 99 5.56 6.44 -12.53
CA ARG A 99 4.93 7.49 -11.71
C ARG A 99 5.21 7.22 -10.23
N ARG A 100 5.11 5.96 -9.79
CA ARG A 100 5.40 5.60 -8.39
C ARG A 100 6.84 5.92 -8.02
N VAL A 101 7.78 5.60 -8.88
CA VAL A 101 9.20 5.92 -8.69
C VAL A 101 9.42 7.44 -8.67
N ALA A 102 8.81 8.20 -9.58
CA ALA A 102 8.90 9.66 -9.55
C ALA A 102 8.36 10.25 -8.23
N LEU A 103 7.21 9.76 -7.75
CA LEU A 103 6.60 10.14 -6.46
C LEU A 103 7.47 9.75 -5.25
N ARG A 104 8.19 8.61 -5.30
CA ARG A 104 9.11 8.17 -4.24
C ARG A 104 10.40 9.00 -4.21
N LEU A 105 10.94 9.34 -5.38
CA LEU A 105 12.21 10.04 -5.49
C LEU A 105 12.09 11.54 -5.24
N ARG A 106 11.01 12.15 -5.79
CA ARG A 106 10.74 13.60 -5.82
C ARG A 106 12.02 14.42 -5.82
N VAL A 107 12.70 14.40 -6.96
CA VAL A 107 14.08 14.95 -7.04
C VAL A 107 14.12 16.46 -6.81
N SER A 108 12.96 17.13 -6.87
CA SER A 108 12.73 18.55 -6.59
C SER A 108 12.16 18.85 -5.20
N ALA A 109 11.86 17.85 -4.37
CA ALA A 109 11.39 18.05 -2.99
C ALA A 109 12.58 18.05 -2.02
N ARG A 110 12.54 18.94 -1.02
CA ARG A 110 13.50 18.96 0.10
C ARG A 110 13.40 17.67 0.91
N ASN A 111 12.19 17.27 1.24
CA ASN A 111 11.84 16.03 1.90
C ASN A 111 10.77 15.29 1.07
N PRO A 112 11.11 14.18 0.39
CA PRO A 112 10.14 13.43 -0.42
C PRO A 112 8.97 12.84 0.39
N GLN A 113 9.08 12.82 1.73
CA GLN A 113 8.06 12.32 2.67
C GLN A 113 7.27 13.45 3.35
N SER A 114 7.45 14.70 2.92
CA SER A 114 6.74 15.84 3.50
C SER A 114 5.22 15.72 3.37
N THR A 115 4.49 16.05 4.43
CA THR A 115 3.02 15.94 4.50
C THR A 115 2.29 16.97 3.65
N VAL A 116 2.97 18.04 3.21
CA VAL A 116 2.39 19.06 2.30
C VAL A 116 2.47 18.66 0.83
N LEU A 117 3.09 17.52 0.51
CA LEU A 117 3.18 17.01 -0.85
C LEU A 117 1.88 16.31 -1.24
N THR A 118 1.41 16.56 -2.45
CA THR A 118 0.23 15.87 -3.00
C THR A 118 0.58 14.44 -3.39
N GLU A 119 -0.31 13.47 -3.26
CA GLU A 119 -0.01 12.04 -3.51
C GLU A 119 1.12 11.50 -2.59
N PRO A 120 0.92 11.47 -1.26
CA PRO A 120 1.92 10.98 -0.30
C PRO A 120 1.99 9.44 -0.29
N VAL A 121 2.56 8.86 -1.35
CA VAL A 121 2.75 7.41 -1.51
C VAL A 121 3.55 6.75 -0.37
N TRP A 122 4.27 7.55 0.43
CA TRP A 122 5.06 7.09 1.56
C TRP A 122 4.21 6.47 2.68
N ALA A 123 3.09 7.11 3.03
CA ALA A 123 2.29 6.78 4.21
C ALA A 123 0.81 6.55 3.90
N VAL A 124 0.46 6.44 2.61
CA VAL A 124 -0.92 6.23 2.16
C VAL A 124 -0.97 5.04 1.24
N ASN A 125 -1.96 4.17 1.49
CA ASN A 125 -2.29 3.06 0.62
C ASN A 125 -3.08 3.55 -0.60
N HIS A 126 -3.00 2.80 -1.70
CA HIS A 126 -3.74 3.12 -2.92
C HIS A 126 -4.43 1.90 -3.49
N VAL A 127 -5.73 2.03 -3.79
CA VAL A 127 -6.43 1.07 -4.64
C VAL A 127 -6.67 1.72 -6.00
N VAL A 128 -6.26 1.04 -7.06
CA VAL A 128 -6.40 1.58 -8.41
C VAL A 128 -7.01 0.59 -9.39
N ARG A 129 -7.92 1.10 -10.22
CA ARG A 129 -8.56 0.36 -11.31
C ARG A 129 -7.65 0.32 -12.53
N GLY A 130 -7.47 -0.84 -13.13
CA GLY A 130 -6.66 -1.01 -14.33
C GLY A 130 -7.14 -2.16 -15.20
N ILE A 131 -6.50 -2.31 -16.36
CA ILE A 131 -6.65 -3.48 -17.22
C ILE A 131 -5.54 -4.46 -16.85
N ALA A 132 -5.91 -5.70 -16.60
CA ALA A 132 -5.00 -6.81 -16.34
C ALA A 132 -4.12 -7.05 -17.59
N PRO A 133 -2.78 -7.05 -17.46
CA PRO A 133 -1.86 -7.23 -18.59
C PRO A 133 -2.01 -8.59 -19.30
N ASP A 134 -2.40 -9.63 -18.55
CA ASP A 134 -2.49 -11.02 -19.00
C ASP A 134 -3.88 -11.37 -19.54
N THR A 135 -4.95 -10.87 -18.92
CA THR A 135 -6.33 -11.21 -19.30
C THR A 135 -7.07 -10.13 -20.07
N GLY A 136 -6.53 -8.90 -20.13
CA GLY A 136 -7.22 -7.75 -20.72
C GLY A 136 -8.50 -7.32 -19.97
N GLY A 137 -8.84 -7.97 -18.85
CA GLY A 137 -10.00 -7.67 -18.04
C GLY A 137 -9.79 -6.47 -17.11
N LEU A 138 -10.87 -5.79 -16.73
CA LEU A 138 -10.82 -4.75 -15.70
C LEU A 138 -10.65 -5.37 -14.32
N GLU A 139 -9.69 -4.86 -13.55
CA GLU A 139 -9.39 -5.32 -12.19
C GLU A 139 -9.01 -4.16 -11.27
N TRP A 140 -9.18 -4.38 -9.97
CA TRP A 140 -8.62 -3.51 -8.95
C TRP A 140 -7.31 -4.08 -8.42
N ARG A 141 -6.40 -3.18 -8.05
CA ARG A 141 -5.11 -3.51 -7.44
C ARG A 141 -4.89 -2.63 -6.22
N PHE A 142 -4.59 -3.25 -5.10
CA PHE A 142 -4.11 -2.61 -3.90
C PHE A 142 -2.59 -2.46 -3.95
N PHE A 143 -2.13 -1.28 -3.57
CA PHE A 143 -0.74 -0.92 -3.39
C PHE A 143 -0.60 -0.42 -1.94
N PRO A 144 0.15 -1.12 -1.08
CA PRO A 144 0.43 -0.61 0.25
C PRO A 144 1.26 0.68 0.16
N SER A 145 1.21 1.49 1.23
CA SER A 145 2.13 2.61 1.39
C SER A 145 3.58 2.12 1.32
N GLU A 146 4.49 2.93 0.81
CA GLU A 146 5.90 2.51 0.65
C GLU A 146 6.52 2.09 1.98
N ARG A 147 6.21 2.80 3.09
CA ARG A 147 6.71 2.43 4.42
C ARG A 147 6.13 1.12 4.95
N SER A 148 4.89 0.80 4.56
CA SER A 148 4.28 -0.49 4.87
C SER A 148 5.00 -1.58 4.10
N ARG A 149 5.16 -1.40 2.79
CA ARG A 149 5.83 -2.35 1.90
C ARG A 149 7.25 -2.68 2.34
N ASP A 150 8.04 -1.66 2.69
CA ASP A 150 9.42 -1.84 3.15
C ASP A 150 9.47 -2.69 4.45
N LEU A 151 8.40 -2.72 5.25
CA LEU A 151 8.30 -3.47 6.50
C LEU A 151 7.72 -4.90 6.33
N TRP A 152 7.03 -5.18 5.23
CA TRP A 152 6.36 -6.48 5.01
C TRP A 152 7.27 -7.70 5.15
N PRO A 153 8.50 -7.73 4.59
CA PRO A 153 9.39 -8.88 4.76
C PRO A 153 9.71 -9.16 6.23
N THR A 154 9.90 -8.11 7.04
CA THR A 154 10.16 -8.24 8.47
C THR A 154 8.94 -8.79 9.21
N ILE A 155 7.73 -8.32 8.88
CA ILE A 155 6.49 -8.83 9.49
C ILE A 155 6.32 -10.32 9.19
N GLU A 156 6.49 -10.70 7.92
CA GLU A 156 6.36 -12.08 7.46
C GLU A 156 7.39 -13.01 8.12
N GLU A 157 8.65 -12.60 8.20
CA GLU A 157 9.70 -13.35 8.90
C GLU A 157 9.34 -13.56 10.39
N ASN A 158 8.87 -12.50 11.05
CA ASN A 158 8.47 -12.58 12.46
C ASN A 158 7.28 -13.53 12.66
N HIS A 159 6.29 -13.47 11.78
CA HIS A 159 5.14 -14.36 11.80
C HIS A 159 5.57 -15.82 11.62
N GLN A 160 6.46 -16.11 10.67
CA GLN A 160 6.99 -17.44 10.46
C GLN A 160 7.82 -17.94 11.65
N CYS A 161 8.64 -17.09 12.26
CA CYS A 161 9.36 -17.42 13.49
C CYS A 161 8.39 -17.76 14.64
N TRP A 162 7.33 -16.98 14.82
CA TRP A 162 6.32 -17.25 15.84
C TRP A 162 5.56 -18.56 15.58
N MET A 163 5.06 -18.77 14.35
CA MET A 163 4.37 -19.99 13.96
C MET A 163 5.23 -21.26 14.13
N ARG A 164 6.55 -21.14 14.03
CA ARG A 164 7.51 -22.23 14.25
C ARG A 164 8.03 -22.33 15.70
N GLY A 165 7.56 -21.47 16.60
CA GLY A 165 7.98 -21.46 18.02
C GLY A 165 9.36 -20.85 18.29
N PHE A 166 9.96 -20.17 17.31
CA PHE A 166 11.23 -19.46 17.47
C PHE A 166 11.07 -18.03 18.02
N LEU A 167 9.85 -17.50 18.02
CA LEU A 167 9.53 -16.20 18.60
C LEU A 167 8.42 -16.37 19.63
N ASP A 168 8.65 -15.83 20.82
CA ASP A 168 7.67 -15.87 21.91
C ASP A 168 6.37 -15.14 21.54
N ARG A 169 5.25 -15.65 22.06
CA ARG A 169 3.90 -15.14 21.79
C ARG A 169 3.73 -13.69 22.24
N GLU A 170 4.15 -13.36 23.46
CA GLU A 170 4.00 -12.01 24.01
C GLU A 170 4.89 -11.03 23.25
N VAL A 171 6.10 -11.46 22.89
CA VAL A 171 7.03 -10.66 22.07
C VAL A 171 6.44 -10.38 20.69
N PHE A 172 5.88 -11.38 20.01
CA PHE A 172 5.27 -11.20 18.70
C PHE A 172 4.05 -10.28 18.76
N CYS A 173 3.16 -10.50 19.73
CA CYS A 173 1.99 -9.64 19.96
C CYS A 173 2.39 -8.17 20.18
N LYS A 174 3.39 -7.93 21.04
CA LYS A 174 3.92 -6.59 21.29
C LYS A 174 4.46 -5.95 20.01
N ARG A 175 5.22 -6.69 19.18
CA ARG A 175 5.74 -6.17 17.91
C ARG A 175 4.62 -5.76 16.95
N LEU A 176 3.56 -6.56 16.84
CA LEU A 176 2.41 -6.22 16.01
C LEU A 176 1.75 -4.91 16.46
N TRP A 177 1.56 -4.72 17.77
CA TRP A 177 0.99 -3.46 18.30
C TRP A 177 1.92 -2.27 18.15
N ASP A 178 3.24 -2.44 18.37
CA ASP A 178 4.24 -1.41 18.15
C ASP A 178 4.25 -0.96 16.67
N TRP A 179 4.17 -1.90 15.73
CA TRP A 179 4.05 -1.59 14.30
C TRP A 179 2.71 -0.93 13.96
N ARG A 180 1.61 -1.39 14.57
CA ARG A 180 0.27 -0.80 14.36
C ARG A 180 0.21 0.65 14.83
N ALA A 181 0.89 0.97 15.92
CA ALA A 181 1.00 2.34 16.41
C ALA A 181 1.87 3.21 15.48
N ALA A 182 2.97 2.66 14.95
CA ALA A 182 3.88 3.39 14.07
C ALA A 182 3.35 3.58 12.63
N GLN A 183 2.62 2.61 12.10
CA GLN A 183 2.12 2.56 10.73
C GLN A 183 0.62 2.19 10.71
N PRO A 184 -0.28 3.12 11.10
CA PRO A 184 -1.70 2.83 11.25
C PRO A 184 -2.41 2.39 9.97
N GLU A 185 -1.88 2.74 8.80
CA GLU A 185 -2.41 2.33 7.50
C GLU A 185 -1.94 0.92 7.07
N ASN A 186 -0.97 0.32 7.75
CA ASN A 186 -0.35 -0.92 7.29
C ASN A 186 -1.29 -2.12 7.48
N LEU A 187 -1.99 -2.50 6.40
CA LEU A 187 -2.97 -3.57 6.43
C LEU A 187 -2.36 -4.95 6.71
N MET A 188 -1.08 -5.18 6.40
CA MET A 188 -0.37 -6.44 6.70
C MET A 188 -0.26 -6.66 8.22
N VAL A 189 -0.06 -5.58 8.99
CA VAL A 189 -0.04 -5.66 10.45
C VAL A 189 -1.42 -6.04 10.99
N ILE A 190 -2.49 -5.48 10.40
CA ILE A 190 -3.87 -5.79 10.79
C ILE A 190 -4.21 -7.25 10.48
N GLU A 191 -3.84 -7.74 9.29
CA GLU A 191 -4.00 -9.14 8.91
C GLU A 191 -3.30 -10.07 9.91
N HIS A 192 -2.06 -9.75 10.27
CA HIS A 192 -1.28 -10.56 11.20
C HIS A 192 -1.80 -10.48 12.64
N LEU A 193 -2.38 -9.34 13.06
CA LEU A 193 -3.12 -9.25 14.32
C LEU A 193 -4.34 -10.16 14.31
N PHE A 194 -5.10 -10.21 13.21
CA PHE A 194 -6.24 -11.12 13.08
C PHE A 194 -5.81 -12.60 13.05
N SER A 195 -4.75 -12.93 12.33
CA SER A 195 -4.13 -14.26 12.34
C SER A 195 -3.72 -14.67 13.76
N PHE A 196 -3.06 -13.77 14.49
CA PHE A 196 -2.64 -13.99 15.87
C PHE A 196 -3.82 -14.28 16.81
N VAL A 197 -4.84 -13.42 16.83
CA VAL A 197 -5.99 -13.61 17.72
C VAL A 197 -6.82 -14.84 17.33
N ARG A 198 -6.83 -15.23 16.05
CA ARG A 198 -7.47 -16.46 15.61
C ARG A 198 -6.73 -17.70 16.11
N ALA A 199 -5.41 -17.74 15.97
CA ALA A 199 -4.60 -18.85 16.47
C ALA A 199 -4.66 -18.99 17.99
N CYS A 200 -4.82 -17.87 18.69
CA CYS A 200 -4.89 -17.82 20.15
C CYS A 200 -6.31 -17.92 20.72
N ASP A 201 -7.33 -18.01 19.87
CA ASP A 201 -8.76 -17.89 20.22
C ASP A 201 -9.05 -16.70 21.18
N SER A 202 -8.52 -15.52 20.83
CA SER A 202 -8.54 -14.32 21.69
C SER A 202 -9.03 -13.08 20.93
N PHE A 203 -10.16 -13.20 20.22
CA PHE A 203 -10.72 -12.10 19.40
C PHE A 203 -11.10 -10.86 20.22
N GLU A 204 -11.31 -11.01 21.52
CA GLU A 204 -11.54 -9.90 22.44
C GLU A 204 -10.35 -8.93 22.48
N ALA A 205 -9.13 -9.41 22.21
CA ALA A 205 -7.91 -8.59 22.24
C ALA A 205 -7.88 -7.50 21.16
N VAL A 206 -8.60 -7.66 20.05
CA VAL A 206 -8.70 -6.65 18.98
C VAL A 206 -10.03 -5.89 19.04
N ALA A 207 -10.87 -6.16 20.03
CA ALA A 207 -12.24 -5.68 20.06
C ALA A 207 -12.33 -4.14 20.15
N GLY A 208 -11.45 -3.52 20.94
CA GLY A 208 -11.36 -2.08 21.11
C GLY A 208 -10.87 -1.33 19.87
N ASP A 209 -10.16 -2.01 18.97
CA ASP A 209 -9.46 -1.41 17.84
C ASP A 209 -10.16 -1.59 16.49
N LEU A 210 -11.28 -2.33 16.43
CA LEU A 210 -11.97 -2.62 15.17
C LEU A 210 -12.36 -1.37 14.37
N ASN A 211 -12.76 -0.29 15.05
CA ASN A 211 -13.04 0.98 14.37
C ASN A 211 -11.78 1.58 13.74
N GLY A 212 -10.63 1.48 14.42
CA GLY A 212 -9.35 1.93 13.89
C GLY A 212 -8.86 1.07 12.72
N PHE A 213 -9.16 -0.23 12.72
CA PHE A 213 -8.89 -1.11 11.58
C PHE A 213 -9.80 -0.80 10.40
N GLU A 214 -11.09 -0.57 10.66
CA GLU A 214 -12.05 -0.15 9.64
C GLU A 214 -11.64 1.17 8.99
N SER A 215 -11.22 2.16 9.77
CA SER A 215 -10.74 3.44 9.23
C SER A 215 -9.56 3.26 8.28
N ALA A 216 -8.56 2.43 8.64
CA ALA A 216 -7.41 2.15 7.78
C ALA A 216 -7.82 1.54 6.41
N VAL A 217 -8.84 0.66 6.40
CA VAL A 217 -9.40 0.11 5.17
C VAL A 217 -10.16 1.19 4.39
N VAL A 218 -11.05 1.95 5.05
CA VAL A 218 -11.87 2.97 4.36
C VAL A 218 -11.00 4.06 3.72
N GLU A 219 -9.95 4.51 4.40
CA GLU A 219 -9.00 5.51 3.88
C GLU A 219 -8.18 4.99 2.68
N THR A 220 -8.07 3.67 2.54
CA THR A 220 -7.41 3.01 1.40
C THR A 220 -8.29 2.99 0.14
N LEU A 221 -9.61 3.01 0.29
CA LEU A 221 -10.56 2.84 -0.82
C LEU A 221 -10.88 4.20 -1.47
N PRO A 222 -10.78 4.33 -2.82
CA PRO A 222 -11.20 5.56 -3.47
C PRO A 222 -12.71 5.73 -3.38
N GLN A 223 -13.20 6.97 -3.35
CA GLN A 223 -14.64 7.26 -3.24
C GLN A 223 -15.49 6.62 -4.35
N THR A 224 -14.87 6.38 -5.52
CA THR A 224 -15.51 5.72 -6.67
C THR A 224 -15.53 4.20 -6.56
N PHE A 225 -15.08 3.62 -5.44
CA PHE A 225 -15.01 2.18 -5.21
C PHE A 225 -16.17 1.66 -4.36
N PRO A 226 -16.79 0.54 -4.75
CA PRO A 226 -16.65 -0.15 -6.04
C PRO A 226 -17.48 0.57 -7.12
N SER A 227 -16.87 0.87 -8.27
CA SER A 227 -17.59 1.48 -9.40
C SER A 227 -18.66 0.52 -9.93
N THR A 228 -19.73 1.05 -10.49
CA THR A 228 -20.68 0.28 -11.31
C THR A 228 -19.91 -0.47 -12.41
N GLY A 229 -19.93 -1.81 -12.33
CA GLY A 229 -19.03 -2.70 -13.09
C GLY A 229 -18.06 -3.42 -12.15
N ALA A 230 -18.46 -4.60 -11.68
CA ALA A 230 -17.78 -5.42 -10.70
C ALA A 230 -16.44 -5.99 -11.22
N ALA A 231 -15.43 -5.15 -11.29
CA ALA A 231 -14.04 -5.60 -11.37
C ALA A 231 -13.66 -6.20 -10.00
N PRO A 232 -13.24 -7.46 -9.91
CA PRO A 232 -12.68 -8.01 -8.68
C PRO A 232 -11.24 -7.52 -8.46
N PHE A 233 -10.67 -7.80 -7.28
CA PHE A 233 -9.23 -7.75 -7.10
C PHE A 233 -8.55 -8.87 -7.89
N CYS A 234 -7.35 -8.59 -8.40
CA CYS A 234 -6.51 -9.58 -9.07
C CYS A 234 -6.08 -10.68 -8.07
N PRO A 235 -6.40 -11.97 -8.29
CA PRO A 235 -6.15 -13.06 -7.34
C PRO A 235 -4.69 -13.58 -7.36
N ARG A 236 -3.71 -12.76 -7.76
CA ARG A 236 -2.30 -13.17 -7.96
C ARG A 236 -1.29 -12.13 -7.46
N LEU A 237 -1.76 -11.16 -6.68
CA LEU A 237 -0.89 -10.15 -6.09
C LEU A 237 -1.04 -10.28 -4.58
N ASP A 238 0.03 -10.66 -3.88
CA ASP A 238 0.03 -10.86 -2.42
C ASP A 238 -0.63 -9.69 -1.68
N ALA A 239 -0.41 -8.47 -2.16
CA ALA A 239 -1.02 -7.28 -1.60
C ALA A 239 -2.56 -7.28 -1.68
N ASN A 240 -3.15 -7.75 -2.78
CA ASN A 240 -4.61 -7.86 -2.88
C ASN A 240 -5.18 -8.89 -1.90
N ASP A 241 -4.41 -9.92 -1.57
CA ASP A 241 -4.81 -10.90 -0.57
C ASP A 241 -4.81 -10.28 0.83
N VAL A 242 -3.81 -9.48 1.18
CA VAL A 242 -3.80 -8.70 2.43
C VAL A 242 -5.09 -7.89 2.59
N LEU A 243 -5.47 -7.09 1.59
CA LEU A 243 -6.70 -6.28 1.69
C LEU A 243 -7.96 -7.15 1.79
N SER A 244 -8.04 -8.22 1.00
CA SER A 244 -9.19 -9.13 0.97
C SER A 244 -9.37 -9.87 2.30
N ASN A 245 -8.27 -10.38 2.86
CA ASN A 245 -8.21 -11.05 4.16
C ASN A 245 -8.58 -10.09 5.29
N VAL A 246 -8.03 -8.88 5.31
CA VAL A 246 -8.39 -7.86 6.32
C VAL A 246 -9.87 -7.52 6.26
N THR A 247 -10.47 -7.36 5.08
CA THR A 247 -11.92 -7.08 5.00
C THR A 247 -12.79 -8.25 5.43
N TYR A 248 -12.35 -9.48 5.18
CA TYR A 248 -13.02 -10.68 5.69
C TYR A 248 -12.92 -10.76 7.22
N ASP A 249 -11.72 -10.61 7.75
CA ASP A 249 -11.44 -10.73 9.19
C ASP A 249 -12.14 -9.63 9.99
N LEU A 250 -12.20 -8.41 9.44
CA LEU A 250 -12.98 -7.30 10.01
C LEU A 250 -14.48 -7.65 10.05
N ALA A 251 -15.01 -8.27 8.99
CA ALA A 251 -16.40 -8.70 8.95
C ALA A 251 -16.70 -9.77 10.01
N GLU A 252 -15.81 -10.76 10.13
CA GLU A 252 -15.89 -11.83 11.13
C GLU A 252 -15.79 -11.27 12.55
N ALA A 253 -14.88 -10.35 12.82
CA ALA A 253 -14.71 -9.74 14.13
C ALA A 253 -15.95 -8.94 14.55
N TYR A 254 -16.53 -8.13 13.65
CA TYR A 254 -17.81 -7.46 13.93
C TYR A 254 -18.96 -8.44 14.14
N TYR A 255 -18.97 -9.55 13.40
CA TYR A 255 -19.97 -10.60 13.57
C TYR A 255 -19.88 -11.25 14.96
N ARG A 256 -18.66 -11.59 15.41
CA ARG A 256 -18.38 -12.15 16.75
C ARG A 256 -18.79 -11.19 17.87
N GLN A 257 -18.68 -9.88 17.66
CA GLN A 257 -19.14 -8.85 18.61
C GLN A 257 -20.65 -8.57 18.59
N GLY A 258 -21.41 -9.19 17.69
CA GLY A 258 -22.83 -8.89 17.51
C GLY A 258 -23.12 -7.60 16.75
N ASN A 259 -22.11 -6.94 16.18
CA ASN A 259 -22.31 -5.79 15.29
C ASN A 259 -22.67 -6.26 13.87
N PHE A 260 -23.87 -6.82 13.74
CA PHE A 260 -24.34 -7.46 12.51
C PHE A 260 -24.48 -6.51 11.33
N LEU A 261 -24.75 -5.22 11.58
CA LEU A 261 -24.83 -4.21 10.52
C LEU A 261 -23.47 -4.02 9.83
N LYS A 262 -22.41 -3.81 10.61
CA LYS A 262 -21.05 -3.68 10.06
C LYS A 262 -20.55 -4.99 9.47
N ALA A 263 -20.80 -6.12 10.15
CA ALA A 263 -20.43 -7.44 9.65
C ALA A 263 -21.02 -7.70 8.25
N ARG A 264 -22.33 -7.46 8.08
CA ARG A 264 -23.01 -7.63 6.80
C ARG A 264 -22.40 -6.76 5.71
N ARG A 265 -22.15 -5.48 6.00
CA ARG A 265 -21.52 -4.56 5.04
C ARG A 265 -20.17 -5.08 4.55
N TRP A 266 -19.32 -5.55 5.46
CA TRP A 266 -17.99 -6.02 5.12
C TRP A 266 -17.98 -7.40 4.46
N PHE A 267 -18.89 -8.31 4.82
CA PHE A 267 -19.07 -9.57 4.08
C PHE A 267 -19.60 -9.34 2.66
N GLU A 268 -20.57 -8.44 2.48
CA GLU A 268 -21.07 -8.09 1.14
C GLU A 268 -19.96 -7.45 0.28
N PHE A 269 -19.14 -6.58 0.88
CA PHE A 269 -17.97 -6.00 0.25
C PHE A 269 -16.99 -7.08 -0.20
N THR A 270 -16.53 -7.92 0.73
CA THR A 270 -15.54 -8.96 0.48
C THR A 270 -16.03 -9.96 -0.56
N ALA A 271 -17.29 -10.41 -0.47
CA ALA A 271 -17.89 -11.32 -1.44
C ALA A 271 -17.93 -10.78 -2.87
N ARG A 272 -18.01 -9.44 -3.03
CA ARG A 272 -18.02 -8.77 -4.34
C ARG A 272 -16.62 -8.57 -4.90
N THR A 273 -15.64 -8.30 -4.03
CA THR A 273 -14.30 -7.88 -4.43
C THR A 273 -13.28 -9.02 -4.47
N ALA A 274 -13.48 -10.07 -3.65
CA ALA A 274 -12.60 -11.23 -3.52
C ALA A 274 -13.36 -12.53 -3.85
N LYS A 275 -13.28 -12.97 -5.12
CA LYS A 275 -14.02 -14.15 -5.60
C LYS A 275 -13.70 -15.43 -4.82
N TYR A 276 -12.46 -15.62 -4.38
CA TYR A 276 -12.03 -16.82 -3.64
C TYR A 276 -12.56 -16.84 -2.19
N LEU A 277 -12.81 -15.68 -1.57
CA LEU A 277 -13.43 -15.58 -0.25
C LEU A 277 -14.96 -15.63 -0.28
N ARG A 278 -15.56 -15.48 -1.47
CA ARG A 278 -17.01 -15.43 -1.65
C ARG A 278 -17.73 -16.62 -1.02
N PRO A 279 -17.32 -17.90 -1.20
CA PRO A 279 -18.01 -19.03 -0.58
C PRO A 279 -18.08 -18.89 0.95
N TYR A 280 -16.97 -18.53 1.60
CA TYR A 280 -16.93 -18.34 3.05
C TYR A 280 -17.80 -17.16 3.51
N CYS A 281 -17.89 -16.08 2.72
CA CYS A 281 -18.76 -14.95 3.04
C CYS A 281 -20.25 -15.32 2.97
N LEU A 282 -20.64 -16.22 2.05
CA LEU A 282 -22.05 -16.57 1.83
C LEU A 282 -22.67 -17.23 3.06
N ASP A 283 -21.92 -18.03 3.82
CA ASP A 283 -22.41 -18.66 5.05
C ASP A 283 -22.82 -17.61 6.10
N TYR A 284 -21.96 -16.63 6.34
CA TYR A 284 -22.26 -15.51 7.24
C TYR A 284 -23.42 -14.67 6.71
N LEU A 285 -23.46 -14.41 5.40
CA LEU A 285 -24.56 -13.64 4.80
C LEU A 285 -25.90 -14.37 4.84
N LYS A 286 -25.92 -15.71 4.84
CA LYS A 286 -27.14 -16.50 5.08
C LYS A 286 -27.64 -16.27 6.50
N ASP A 287 -26.77 -16.38 7.51
CA ASP A 287 -27.12 -16.14 8.91
C ASP A 287 -27.58 -14.69 9.15
N LEU A 288 -26.86 -13.71 8.59
CA LEU A 288 -27.16 -12.28 8.73
C LEU A 288 -28.46 -11.83 8.04
N LYS A 289 -29.09 -12.68 7.23
CA LYS A 289 -30.42 -12.45 6.64
C LYS A 289 -31.55 -12.92 7.54
N ARG A 290 -31.27 -13.72 8.56
CA ARG A 290 -32.27 -14.21 9.52
C ARG A 290 -32.83 -13.03 10.32
N LEU A 291 -34.07 -13.17 10.79
CA LEU A 291 -34.69 -12.19 11.71
C LEU A 291 -33.85 -12.00 12.98
N VAL A 292 -33.24 -13.09 13.45
CA VAL A 292 -32.28 -13.10 14.56
C VAL A 292 -31.06 -13.91 14.11
N PRO A 293 -29.94 -13.27 13.77
CA PRO A 293 -28.68 -13.96 13.45
C PRO A 293 -28.20 -14.81 14.63
N CYS A 294 -27.73 -16.03 14.37
CA CYS A 294 -27.29 -16.94 15.43
C CYS A 294 -25.95 -16.50 16.07
N GLY A 295 -25.14 -15.73 15.35
CA GLY A 295 -23.85 -15.24 15.83
C GLY A 295 -22.78 -16.33 15.99
N ARG A 296 -22.94 -17.50 15.36
CA ARG A 296 -22.12 -18.70 15.62
C ARG A 296 -21.54 -19.38 14.38
N VAL A 297 -21.68 -18.83 13.18
CA VAL A 297 -21.10 -19.39 11.94
C VAL A 297 -19.60 -19.69 12.09
N HIS A 298 -18.87 -18.82 12.77
CA HIS A 298 -17.43 -18.97 13.03
C HIS A 298 -17.05 -20.19 13.90
N LYS A 299 -18.00 -20.77 14.63
CA LYS A 299 -17.80 -21.96 15.48
C LYS A 299 -18.02 -23.27 14.72
N VAL A 300 -18.51 -23.19 13.48
CA VAL A 300 -18.84 -24.36 12.66
C VAL A 300 -17.78 -24.53 11.57
N PRO A 301 -17.14 -25.71 11.46
CA PRO A 301 -16.22 -25.99 10.37
C PRO A 301 -16.90 -25.81 9.00
N PRO A 302 -16.20 -25.31 7.96
CA PRO A 302 -16.82 -25.02 6.65
C PRO A 302 -17.65 -26.15 6.06
N GLN A 303 -17.21 -27.40 6.22
CA GLN A 303 -17.89 -28.60 5.72
C GLN A 303 -19.23 -28.90 6.41
N ASP A 304 -19.46 -28.37 7.62
CA ASP A 304 -20.65 -28.65 8.43
C ASP A 304 -21.64 -27.47 8.45
N ARG A 305 -21.34 -26.38 7.75
CA ARG A 305 -22.12 -25.12 7.78
C ARG A 305 -23.46 -25.22 7.07
N GLU A 306 -23.59 -25.99 5.99
CA GLU A 306 -24.86 -26.14 5.27
C GLU A 306 -25.94 -26.78 6.16
N LEU A 307 -25.58 -27.82 6.93
CA LEU A 307 -26.50 -28.54 7.82
C LEU A 307 -26.97 -27.70 9.03
N MET A 308 -26.12 -26.81 9.54
CA MET A 308 -26.43 -25.97 10.71
C MET A 308 -27.18 -24.67 10.36
N LEU A 309 -27.08 -24.21 9.11
CA LEU A 309 -27.70 -22.96 8.64
C LEU A 309 -29.08 -23.15 7.98
N ASP A 310 -29.53 -24.40 7.81
CA ASP A 310 -30.88 -24.75 7.34
C ASP A 310 -31.85 -25.12 8.49
N LEU A 311 -31.37 -25.07 9.74
CA LEU A 311 -32.17 -25.16 10.99
C LEU A 311 -32.40 -23.78 11.63
#